data_AF-A0A3N5FE02-F1
#
_entry.id   AF-A0A3N5FE02-F1
#
_cell.length_a   1.000
_cell.length_b   1.000
_cell.length_c   1.000
_cell.angle_alpha   90.00
_cell.angle_beta   90.00
_cell.angle_gamma   90.00
#
_symmetry.space_group_name_H-M   'P 1'
#
loop_
_entity.id
_entity.type
_entity.pdbx_description
1 polymer ?
#
loop_
_entity_poly.entity_id
_entity_poly.type
_entity_poly.pdbx_seq_one_letter_code
_entity_poly.pdbx_strand_id
1 'polypeptide(L)'
;MGEGKGHRVIVTLGAGSLSHMLGEEVRRKGLLCDVVVDPSAAAEKTPDGPRRVSVILARSATGEIRTYPAAENLYEDGLLRTTIVPSRLDDALAQAADAAAREAVKGIDGAGVFGVEMTPDAKNAVVVPGVHNTGHYTIEACRTSQYEQHVRAVSGEELGDTTLLYAAVTLKLYGAPGIQGPYVLEGLDGIRSIPGVTVHLYGAKETAPRRVLGHVTLVGVNHSAYLETLIHRAETVRKMIIVKESRR
;
A
#
# COMPACT_ATOMS: atom_id res chain seq x y z
N MET A 1 -19.81 -34.28 -3.16
CA MET A 1 -18.85 -33.45 -3.92
C MET A 1 -19.45 -32.07 -4.11
N GLY A 2 -19.18 -31.16 -3.18
CA GLY A 2 -19.48 -29.74 -3.33
C GLY A 2 -18.17 -29.00 -3.14
N GLU A 3 -17.54 -28.61 -4.23
CA GLU A 3 -16.35 -27.76 -4.19
C GLU A 3 -16.73 -26.42 -3.56
N GLY A 4 -16.03 -26.07 -2.47
CA GLY A 4 -16.25 -24.83 -1.73
C GLY A 4 -16.04 -23.63 -2.64
N LYS A 5 -17.12 -22.92 -2.97
CA LYS A 5 -17.05 -21.57 -3.52
C LYS A 5 -16.30 -20.70 -2.51
N GLY A 6 -15.05 -20.37 -2.85
CA GLY A 6 -14.18 -19.53 -2.03
C GLY A 6 -14.91 -18.25 -1.68
N HIS A 7 -15.07 -18.01 -0.38
CA HIS A 7 -15.63 -16.76 0.14
C HIS A 7 -14.62 -15.65 -0.16
N ARG A 8 -14.98 -14.63 -0.96
CA ARG A 8 -14.08 -13.53 -1.34
C ARG A 8 -14.49 -12.26 -0.58
N VAL A 9 -13.95 -12.02 0.59
CA VAL A 9 -14.39 -10.92 1.48
C VAL A 9 -13.91 -9.53 1.00
N ILE A 10 -14.64 -8.85 0.10
CA ILE A 10 -14.35 -7.45 -0.34
C ILE A 10 -14.75 -6.44 0.76
N VAL A 11 -13.87 -6.25 1.73
CA VAL A 11 -14.03 -5.18 2.75
C VAL A 11 -13.64 -3.82 2.16
N THR A 12 -14.48 -2.79 2.28
CA THR A 12 -14.22 -1.44 1.76
C THR A 12 -13.89 -0.48 2.90
N LEU A 13 -12.60 -0.27 3.16
CA LEU A 13 -12.16 0.58 4.27
C LEU A 13 -12.14 2.07 3.86
N GLY A 14 -12.86 2.92 4.58
CA GLY A 14 -12.76 4.39 4.46
C GLY A 14 -14.03 5.18 4.85
N ALA A 15 -13.85 6.37 5.42
CA ALA A 15 -14.90 7.38 5.59
C ALA A 15 -15.01 8.23 4.32
N GLY A 16 -15.84 7.82 3.36
CA GLY A 16 -16.06 8.63 2.17
C GLY A 16 -17.21 8.11 1.31
N SER A 17 -17.76 8.98 0.47
CA SER A 17 -18.83 8.65 -0.49
C SER A 17 -18.43 7.50 -1.41
N LEU A 18 -17.16 7.39 -1.80
CA LEU A 18 -16.66 6.31 -2.65
C LEU A 18 -16.78 4.92 -2.00
N SER A 19 -16.41 4.77 -0.73
CA SER A 19 -16.48 3.47 -0.02
C SER A 19 -17.93 3.02 0.17
N HIS A 20 -18.85 3.97 0.37
CA HIS A 20 -20.29 3.71 0.43
C HIS A 20 -20.85 3.29 -0.94
N MET A 21 -20.54 4.05 -2.01
CA MET A 21 -20.96 3.73 -3.37
C MET A 21 -20.44 2.36 -3.82
N LEU A 22 -19.18 2.03 -3.52
CA LEU A 22 -18.63 0.69 -3.76
C LEU A 22 -19.46 -0.40 -3.08
N GLY A 23 -19.80 -0.15 -1.81
CA GLY A 23 -20.55 -1.10 -1.00
C GLY A 23 -21.99 -1.33 -1.47
N GLU A 24 -22.65 -0.29 -1.99
CA GLU A 24 -23.96 -0.41 -2.63
C GLU A 24 -23.87 -1.14 -3.97
N GLU A 25 -22.87 -0.81 -4.78
CA GLU A 25 -22.67 -1.38 -6.11
C GLU A 25 -22.35 -2.89 -6.06
N VAL A 26 -21.49 -3.27 -5.13
CA VAL A 26 -21.18 -4.68 -4.84
C VAL A 26 -22.44 -5.46 -4.45
N ARG A 27 -23.27 -4.89 -3.57
CA ARG A 27 -24.55 -5.51 -3.14
C ARG A 27 -25.53 -5.62 -4.31
N ARG A 28 -25.64 -4.57 -5.14
CA ARG A 28 -26.49 -4.52 -6.33
C ARG A 28 -26.15 -5.62 -7.33
N LYS A 29 -24.87 -5.92 -7.54
CA LYS A 29 -24.39 -6.91 -8.50
C LYS A 29 -24.33 -8.35 -7.96
N GLY A 30 -24.63 -8.58 -6.68
CA GLY A 30 -24.62 -9.91 -6.09
C GLY A 30 -23.25 -10.59 -6.12
N LEU A 31 -22.18 -9.80 -6.03
CA LEU A 31 -20.81 -10.33 -5.96
C LEU A 31 -20.64 -11.09 -4.63
N LEU A 32 -19.95 -12.24 -4.66
CA LEU A 32 -19.70 -13.09 -3.48
C LEU A 32 -18.66 -12.45 -2.55
N CYS A 33 -19.04 -11.36 -1.88
CA CYS A 33 -18.13 -10.59 -1.06
C CYS A 33 -18.76 -9.80 0.09
N ASP A 34 -18.07 -9.79 1.24
CA ASP A 34 -18.49 -9.07 2.44
C ASP A 34 -18.00 -7.63 2.43
N VAL A 35 -18.91 -6.70 2.17
CA VAL A 35 -18.66 -5.26 2.25
C VAL A 35 -18.72 -4.79 3.71
N VAL A 36 -17.59 -4.35 4.24
CA VAL A 36 -17.53 -3.62 5.53
C VAL A 36 -17.17 -2.17 5.25
N VAL A 37 -18.18 -1.28 5.23
CA VAL A 37 -18.01 0.18 5.17
C VAL A 37 -17.89 0.69 6.60
N ASP A 38 -16.67 0.77 7.13
CA ASP A 38 -16.45 1.32 8.47
C ASP A 38 -15.18 2.20 8.52
N PRO A 39 -15.31 3.51 8.80
CA PRO A 39 -14.21 4.43 9.06
C PRO A 39 -13.24 3.96 10.16
N SER A 40 -13.76 3.30 11.19
CA SER A 40 -12.97 2.77 12.30
C SER A 40 -12.24 1.47 11.91
N ALA A 41 -12.78 0.70 10.95
CA ALA A 41 -12.10 -0.49 10.43
C ALA A 41 -10.87 -0.16 9.57
N ALA A 42 -10.80 1.03 8.96
CA ALA A 42 -9.61 1.51 8.25
C ALA A 42 -8.42 1.76 9.19
N ALA A 43 -8.69 1.96 10.49
CA ALA A 43 -7.71 2.09 11.55
C ALA A 43 -7.56 0.82 12.41
N GLU A 44 -8.52 -0.11 12.40
CA GLU A 44 -8.64 -1.10 13.48
C GLU A 44 -9.22 -2.48 13.11
N LYS A 45 -9.13 -2.92 11.85
CA LYS A 45 -9.03 -4.38 11.59
C LYS A 45 -7.61 -4.73 11.22
N THR A 46 -6.77 -4.82 12.25
CA THR A 46 -5.47 -5.50 12.17
C THR A 46 -5.71 -6.88 11.54
N PRO A 47 -5.24 -7.14 10.32
CA PRO A 47 -5.34 -8.47 9.74
C PRO A 47 -4.56 -9.46 10.62
N ASP A 48 -5.11 -10.65 10.83
CA ASP A 48 -4.43 -11.74 11.54
C ASP A 48 -3.17 -12.14 10.76
N GLY A 49 -2.01 -11.65 11.18
CA GLY A 49 -0.72 -12.13 10.72
C GLY A 49 0.33 -11.05 10.40
N PRO A 50 1.62 -11.39 10.49
CA PRO A 50 2.72 -10.44 10.31
C PRO A 50 2.98 -10.08 8.84
N ARG A 51 2.35 -10.77 7.88
CA ARG A 51 2.61 -10.60 6.44
C ARG A 51 1.34 -10.63 5.62
N ARG A 52 1.28 -9.78 4.59
CA ARG A 52 0.23 -9.74 3.57
C ARG A 52 0.83 -9.51 2.19
N VAL A 53 0.01 -9.76 1.18
CA VAL A 53 0.29 -9.38 -0.21
C VAL A 53 -0.61 -8.21 -0.56
N SER A 54 -0.15 -7.27 -1.37
CA SER A 54 -1.07 -6.32 -2.01
C SER A 54 -0.73 -6.10 -3.46
N VAL A 55 -1.76 -5.90 -4.27
CA VAL A 55 -1.61 -5.39 -5.64
C VAL A 55 -2.32 -4.05 -5.69
N ILE A 56 -1.59 -3.03 -6.15
CA ILE A 56 -2.19 -1.74 -6.49
C ILE A 56 -2.59 -1.78 -7.95
N LEU A 57 -3.74 -1.20 -8.28
CA LEU A 57 -4.18 -1.09 -9.65
C LEU A 57 -4.92 0.22 -9.90
N ALA A 58 -4.96 0.64 -11.16
CA ALA A 58 -5.81 1.70 -11.66
C ALA A 58 -6.86 1.12 -12.60
N ARG A 59 -8.10 1.62 -12.50
CA ARG A 59 -9.21 1.34 -13.41
C ARG A 59 -9.69 2.65 -14.02
N SER A 60 -9.73 2.76 -15.35
CA SER A 60 -10.23 3.95 -16.03
C SER A 60 -11.77 3.97 -16.08
N ALA A 61 -12.35 5.09 -16.51
CA ALA A 61 -13.79 5.20 -16.76
C ALA A 61 -14.28 4.24 -17.86
N THR A 62 -13.41 3.87 -18.81
CA THR A 62 -13.71 2.90 -19.87
C THR A 62 -13.53 1.45 -19.43
N GLY A 63 -13.06 1.21 -18.20
CA GLY A 63 -12.82 -0.12 -17.64
C GLY A 63 -11.44 -0.71 -17.98
N GLU A 64 -10.54 0.07 -18.59
CA GLU A 64 -9.13 -0.33 -18.74
C GLU A 64 -8.52 -0.52 -17.34
N ILE A 65 -7.73 -1.59 -17.16
CA ILE A 65 -7.06 -1.89 -15.88
C ILE A 65 -5.55 -2.02 -16.08
N ARG A 66 -4.78 -1.24 -15.32
CA ARG A 66 -3.34 -1.37 -15.17
C ARG A 66 -2.99 -1.74 -13.73
N THR A 67 -2.17 -2.76 -13.55
CA THR A 67 -1.74 -3.25 -12.24
C THR A 67 -0.26 -2.95 -12.03
N TYR A 68 0.10 -2.67 -10.79
CA TYR A 68 1.49 -2.63 -10.35
C TYR A 68 1.91 -4.03 -9.87
N PRO A 69 3.22 -4.33 -9.79
CA PRO A 69 3.66 -5.63 -9.27
C PRO A 69 3.14 -5.91 -7.87
N ALA A 70 2.95 -7.19 -7.57
CA ALA A 70 2.60 -7.63 -6.23
C ALA A 70 3.67 -7.17 -5.23
N ALA A 71 3.20 -6.67 -4.10
CA ALA A 71 4.01 -6.20 -2.99
C ALA A 71 3.83 -7.12 -1.78
N GLU A 72 4.92 -7.36 -1.06
CA GLU A 72 4.88 -8.01 0.25
C GLU A 72 4.86 -6.95 1.35
N ASN A 73 3.88 -7.03 2.24
CA ASN A 73 3.65 -6.07 3.31
C ASN A 73 3.88 -6.71 4.67
N LEU A 74 4.77 -6.14 5.47
CA LEU A 74 5.12 -6.61 6.79
C LEU A 74 4.47 -5.70 7.84
N TYR A 75 3.75 -6.33 8.78
CA TYR A 75 3.04 -5.66 9.85
C TYR A 75 3.67 -5.98 11.21
N GLU A 76 3.70 -4.99 12.10
CA GLU A 76 4.17 -5.11 13.48
C GLU A 76 3.19 -4.34 14.36
N ASP A 77 2.64 -4.99 15.39
CA ASP A 77 1.58 -4.44 16.27
C ASP A 77 0.38 -3.88 15.48
N GLY A 78 0.03 -4.57 14.39
CA GLY A 78 -1.04 -4.20 13.47
C GLY A 78 -0.78 -2.97 12.61
N LEU A 79 0.43 -2.42 12.63
CA LEU A 79 0.82 -1.32 11.76
C LEU A 79 1.66 -1.83 10.60
N LEU A 80 1.34 -1.38 9.38
CA LEU A 80 2.20 -1.59 8.22
C LEU A 80 3.56 -0.94 8.49
N ARG A 81 4.62 -1.74 8.57
CA ARG A 81 5.99 -1.23 8.77
C ARG A 81 6.75 -1.12 7.48
N THR A 82 6.65 -2.15 6.65
CA THR A 82 7.50 -2.31 5.47
C THR A 82 6.68 -2.84 4.30
N THR A 83 6.85 -2.23 3.14
CA THR A 83 6.38 -2.78 1.85
C THR A 83 7.58 -3.09 0.98
N ILE A 84 7.63 -4.28 0.39
CA ILE A 84 8.73 -4.80 -0.42
C ILE A 84 8.20 -5.10 -1.83
N VAL A 85 8.88 -4.57 -2.85
CA VAL A 85 8.51 -4.74 -4.27
C VAL A 85 9.76 -5.01 -5.12
N PRO A 86 9.78 -6.00 -6.02
CA PRO A 86 8.73 -7.01 -6.19
C PRO A 86 8.58 -7.86 -4.92
N SER A 87 7.40 -8.45 -4.72
CA SER A 87 7.17 -9.38 -3.62
C SER A 87 8.11 -10.59 -3.73
N ARG A 88 8.47 -11.20 -2.60
CA ARG A 88 9.25 -12.47 -2.56
C ARG A 88 8.37 -13.72 -2.70
N LEU A 89 7.18 -13.56 -3.26
CA LEU A 89 6.32 -14.68 -3.63
C LEU A 89 6.95 -15.43 -4.81
N ASP A 90 6.62 -16.70 -4.96
CA ASP A 90 6.89 -17.37 -6.24
C ASP A 90 6.05 -16.75 -7.37
N ASP A 91 6.52 -16.93 -8.61
CA ASP A 91 5.91 -16.30 -9.78
C ASP A 91 4.44 -16.71 -9.98
N ALA A 92 4.10 -17.96 -9.67
CA ALA A 92 2.74 -18.46 -9.83
C ALA A 92 1.78 -17.77 -8.85
N LEU A 93 2.22 -17.57 -7.61
CA LEU A 93 1.46 -16.88 -6.58
C LEU A 93 1.37 -15.37 -6.83
N ALA A 94 2.44 -14.75 -7.34
CA ALA A 94 2.41 -13.35 -7.76
C ALA A 94 1.42 -13.12 -8.93
N GLN A 95 1.39 -14.03 -9.90
CA GLN A 95 0.41 -14.02 -10.99
C GLN A 95 -1.02 -14.25 -10.49
N ALA A 96 -1.21 -15.17 -9.54
CA ALA A 96 -2.51 -15.42 -8.92
C ALA A 96 -3.01 -14.18 -8.15
N ALA A 97 -2.12 -13.47 -7.45
CA ALA A 97 -2.44 -12.22 -6.76
C ALA A 97 -2.84 -11.10 -7.74
N ASP A 98 -2.12 -10.94 -8.86
CA ASP A 98 -2.50 -9.98 -9.92
C ASP A 98 -3.88 -10.30 -10.51
N ALA A 99 -4.11 -11.57 -10.86
CA ALA A 99 -5.38 -12.03 -11.41
C ALA A 99 -6.54 -11.82 -10.42
N ALA A 100 -6.33 -12.15 -9.14
CA ALA A 100 -7.31 -11.93 -8.08
C ALA A 100 -7.63 -10.44 -7.90
N ALA A 101 -6.62 -9.57 -7.93
CA ALA A 101 -6.80 -8.13 -7.81
C ALA A 101 -7.58 -7.53 -8.99
N ARG A 102 -7.24 -7.93 -10.23
CA ARG A 102 -8.00 -7.53 -11.43
C ARG A 102 -9.44 -7.97 -11.33
N GLU A 103 -9.69 -9.21 -10.92
CA GLU A 103 -11.03 -9.75 -10.79
C GLU A 103 -11.85 -9.03 -9.72
N ALA A 104 -11.23 -8.69 -8.57
CA ALA A 104 -11.88 -8.03 -7.45
C ALA A 104 -12.44 -6.63 -7.82
N VAL A 105 -11.85 -5.96 -8.81
CA VAL A 105 -12.27 -4.60 -9.23
C VAL A 105 -13.11 -4.54 -10.50
N LYS A 106 -13.24 -5.64 -11.26
CA LYS A 106 -14.03 -5.66 -12.51
C LYS A 106 -15.50 -5.31 -12.27
N GLY A 107 -16.06 -5.77 -11.16
CA GLY A 107 -17.46 -5.54 -10.79
C GLY A 107 -17.73 -4.15 -10.21
N ILE A 108 -16.70 -3.38 -9.90
CA ILE A 108 -16.82 -2.06 -9.29
C ILE A 108 -17.08 -1.01 -10.38
N ASP A 109 -18.18 -0.28 -10.26
CA ASP A 109 -18.42 0.90 -11.09
C ASP A 109 -17.63 2.07 -10.50
N GLY A 110 -16.65 2.56 -11.25
CA GLY A 110 -15.81 3.67 -10.83
C GLY A 110 -14.48 3.73 -11.57
N ALA A 111 -13.93 4.93 -11.64
CA ALA A 111 -12.57 5.15 -12.10
C ALA A 111 -11.69 5.60 -10.93
N GLY A 112 -10.42 5.20 -10.94
CA GLY A 112 -9.48 5.55 -9.89
C GLY A 112 -8.46 4.45 -9.63
N VAL A 113 -7.82 4.55 -8.47
CA VAL A 113 -6.86 3.56 -7.98
C VAL A 113 -7.52 2.75 -6.89
N PHE A 114 -7.10 1.50 -6.76
CA PHE A 114 -7.57 0.56 -5.76
C PHE A 114 -6.37 -0.18 -5.19
N GLY A 115 -6.31 -0.29 -3.87
CA GLY A 115 -5.43 -1.22 -3.19
C GLY A 115 -6.16 -2.53 -2.92
N VAL A 116 -5.65 -3.65 -3.42
CA VAL A 116 -6.19 -4.97 -3.10
C VAL A 116 -5.23 -5.67 -2.15
N GLU A 117 -5.59 -5.75 -0.87
CA GLU A 117 -4.81 -6.47 0.14
C GLU A 117 -5.28 -7.92 0.28
N MET A 118 -4.35 -8.85 0.31
CA MET A 118 -4.60 -10.29 0.32
C MET A 118 -3.91 -10.98 1.49
N THR A 119 -4.41 -12.15 1.88
CA THR A 119 -3.64 -13.11 2.69
C THR A 119 -2.39 -13.57 1.91
N PRO A 120 -1.35 -14.08 2.58
CA PRO A 120 -0.13 -14.55 1.91
C PRO A 120 -0.34 -15.57 0.79
N ASP A 121 -1.41 -16.37 0.86
CA ASP A 121 -1.78 -17.35 -0.15
C ASP A 121 -2.67 -16.78 -1.28
N ALA A 122 -2.84 -15.46 -1.33
CA ALA A 122 -3.65 -14.73 -2.32
C ALA A 122 -5.14 -15.12 -2.40
N LYS A 123 -5.68 -15.84 -1.40
CA LYS A 123 -7.08 -16.33 -1.46
C LYS A 123 -8.12 -15.35 -0.96
N ASN A 124 -7.81 -14.58 0.09
CA ASN A 124 -8.76 -13.66 0.70
C ASN A 124 -8.36 -12.21 0.40
N ALA A 125 -9.12 -11.53 -0.46
CA ALA A 125 -8.82 -10.20 -0.95
C ALA A 125 -9.76 -9.13 -0.39
N VAL A 126 -9.20 -8.03 0.08
CA VAL A 126 -9.87 -6.82 0.60
C VAL A 126 -9.57 -5.67 -0.36
N VAL A 127 -10.59 -4.98 -0.85
CA VAL A 127 -10.43 -3.88 -1.82
C VAL A 127 -10.64 -2.53 -1.15
N VAL A 128 -9.60 -1.73 -1.11
CA VAL A 128 -9.62 -0.36 -0.61
C VAL A 128 -9.66 0.61 -1.80
N PRO A 129 -10.76 1.34 -2.02
CA PRO A 129 -10.82 2.34 -3.07
C PRO A 129 -9.95 3.57 -2.74
N GLY A 130 -9.30 4.12 -3.75
CA GLY A 130 -8.36 5.23 -3.63
C GLY A 130 -6.91 4.79 -3.59
N VAL A 131 -6.02 5.78 -3.57
CA VAL A 131 -4.58 5.56 -3.37
C VAL A 131 -4.34 4.86 -2.03
N HIS A 132 -3.38 3.95 -2.01
CA HIS A 132 -3.22 3.02 -0.89
C HIS A 132 -1.84 3.13 -0.25
N ASN A 133 -1.78 2.87 1.06
CA ASN A 133 -0.55 3.03 1.85
C ASN A 133 0.59 2.11 1.37
N THR A 134 0.26 0.91 0.90
CA THR A 134 1.24 -0.04 0.34
C THR A 134 1.68 0.33 -1.07
N GLY A 135 1.08 1.34 -1.70
CA GLY A 135 1.45 1.82 -3.05
C GLY A 135 2.46 2.95 -3.09
N HIS A 136 2.99 3.40 -1.94
CA HIS A 136 3.86 4.58 -1.87
C HIS A 136 5.18 4.40 -2.64
N TYR A 137 5.67 3.16 -2.76
CA TYR A 137 6.86 2.83 -3.56
C TYR A 137 6.76 3.30 -5.01
N THR A 138 5.54 3.41 -5.56
CA THR A 138 5.32 3.78 -6.96
C THR A 138 5.81 5.18 -7.31
N ILE A 139 6.02 6.06 -6.33
CA ILE A 139 6.56 7.41 -6.56
C ILE A 139 8.00 7.33 -7.08
N GLU A 140 8.86 6.53 -6.44
CA GLU A 140 10.27 6.42 -6.80
C GLU A 140 10.57 5.24 -7.74
N ALA A 141 9.76 4.18 -7.69
CA ALA A 141 10.13 2.88 -8.25
C ALA A 141 9.39 2.52 -9.54
N CYS A 142 8.31 3.25 -9.89
CA CYS A 142 7.49 2.97 -11.06
C CYS A 142 7.52 4.14 -12.05
N ARG A 143 7.21 3.87 -13.31
CA ARG A 143 7.13 4.92 -14.36
C ARG A 143 6.03 5.94 -14.09
N THR A 144 4.89 5.49 -13.56
CA THR A 144 3.78 6.32 -13.13
C THR A 144 3.51 6.04 -11.67
N SER A 145 3.30 7.08 -10.86
CA SER A 145 2.90 6.90 -9.45
C SER A 145 1.42 6.53 -9.33
N GLN A 146 1.03 5.90 -8.24
CA GLN A 146 -0.39 5.64 -7.97
C GLN A 146 -1.22 6.93 -7.88
N TYR A 147 -0.61 8.05 -7.48
CA TYR A 147 -1.29 9.33 -7.37
C TYR A 147 -1.60 9.91 -8.74
N GLU A 148 -0.61 9.90 -9.64
CA GLU A 148 -0.79 10.30 -11.03
C GLU A 148 -1.77 9.37 -11.75
N GLN A 149 -1.69 8.06 -11.52
CA GLN A 149 -2.67 7.11 -12.05
C GLN A 149 -4.08 7.39 -11.55
N HIS A 150 -4.24 7.76 -10.28
CA HIS A 150 -5.54 8.09 -9.73
C HIS A 150 -6.13 9.29 -10.46
N VAL A 151 -5.33 10.36 -10.63
CA VAL A 151 -5.74 11.56 -11.36
C VAL A 151 -6.14 11.21 -12.79
N ARG A 152 -5.28 10.51 -13.54
CA ARG A 152 -5.58 10.09 -14.93
C ARG A 152 -6.89 9.31 -15.04
N ALA A 153 -7.06 8.33 -14.15
CA ALA A 153 -8.24 7.50 -14.15
C ALA A 153 -9.52 8.30 -13.92
N VAL A 154 -9.53 9.21 -12.94
CA VAL A 154 -10.72 10.02 -12.61
C VAL A 154 -10.95 11.18 -13.58
N SER A 155 -9.91 11.69 -14.24
CA SER A 155 -10.02 12.73 -15.28
C SER A 155 -10.39 12.19 -16.66
N GLY A 156 -10.38 10.86 -16.85
CA GLY A 156 -10.66 10.21 -18.12
C GLY A 156 -9.49 10.22 -19.10
N GLU A 157 -8.27 10.49 -18.63
CA GLU A 157 -7.04 10.34 -19.40
C GLU A 157 -6.66 8.86 -19.57
N GLU A 158 -5.77 8.58 -20.53
CA GLU A 158 -5.17 7.26 -20.70
C GLU A 158 -4.38 6.86 -19.45
N LEU A 159 -4.48 5.60 -19.04
CA LEU A 159 -3.71 5.11 -17.91
C LEU A 159 -2.22 5.06 -18.26
N GLY A 160 -1.39 5.50 -17.32
CA GLY A 160 0.06 5.45 -17.44
C GLY A 160 0.65 4.05 -17.36
N ASP A 161 1.92 3.95 -17.72
CA ASP A 161 2.73 2.74 -17.59
C ASP A 161 3.03 2.47 -16.10
N THR A 162 2.70 1.27 -15.62
CA THR A 162 2.91 0.80 -14.25
C THR A 162 4.20 0.00 -14.05
N THR A 163 5.07 -0.02 -15.07
CA THR A 163 6.36 -0.74 -15.04
C THR A 163 7.18 -0.33 -13.82
N LEU A 164 7.62 -1.36 -13.08
CA LEU A 164 8.60 -1.22 -12.01
C LEU A 164 10.00 -1.07 -12.61
N LEU A 165 10.59 0.10 -12.41
CA LEU A 165 11.93 0.46 -12.88
C LEU A 165 13.00 -0.05 -11.92
N TYR A 166 12.71 -0.05 -10.63
CA TYR A 166 13.64 -0.42 -9.57
C TYR A 166 12.94 -1.28 -8.52
N ALA A 167 13.61 -2.29 -8.00
CA ALA A 167 13.18 -2.90 -6.75
C ALA A 167 13.14 -1.83 -5.64
N ALA A 168 12.17 -1.93 -4.74
CA ALA A 168 11.90 -0.92 -3.72
C ALA A 168 11.52 -1.53 -2.38
N VAL A 169 11.95 -0.88 -1.30
CA VAL A 169 11.50 -1.14 0.07
C VAL A 169 11.02 0.18 0.67
N THR A 170 9.74 0.25 1.02
CA THR A 170 9.13 1.41 1.66
C THR A 170 8.93 1.16 3.15
N LEU A 171 9.45 2.06 3.98
CA LEU A 171 9.32 2.05 5.43
C LEU A 171 8.30 3.11 5.87
N LYS A 172 7.39 2.77 6.76
CA LYS A 172 6.45 3.73 7.35
C LYS A 172 7.06 4.39 8.59
N LEU A 173 6.93 5.71 8.66
CA LEU A 173 7.37 6.50 9.82
C LEU A 173 6.17 6.77 10.73
N TYR A 174 6.32 6.43 11.99
CA TYR A 174 5.27 6.60 13.00
C TYR A 174 5.79 7.37 14.20
N GLY A 175 4.87 8.05 14.90
CA GLY A 175 5.12 8.57 16.23
C GLY A 175 5.53 7.48 17.20
N ALA A 176 6.57 7.78 17.99
CA ALA A 176 7.12 6.84 18.95
C ALA A 176 6.25 6.70 20.21
N PRO A 177 6.29 5.53 20.88
CA PRO A 177 5.70 5.37 22.20
C PRO A 177 6.21 6.41 23.19
N GLY A 178 5.32 6.95 24.02
CA GLY A 178 5.66 7.93 25.05
C GLY A 178 5.93 9.35 24.56
N ILE A 179 5.81 9.64 23.26
CA ILE A 179 6.00 10.99 22.69
C ILE A 179 4.67 11.53 22.19
N GLN A 180 4.27 12.69 22.71
CA GLN A 180 3.07 13.39 22.29
C GLN A 180 3.32 14.91 22.17
N GLY A 181 2.73 15.54 21.16
CA GLY A 181 2.87 16.97 20.89
C GLY A 181 3.95 17.29 19.86
N PRO A 182 4.52 18.51 19.86
CA PRO A 182 5.56 18.91 18.92
C PRO A 182 6.76 17.97 18.95
N TYR A 183 7.27 17.59 17.77
CA TYR A 183 8.34 16.61 17.63
C TYR A 183 9.38 17.02 16.60
N VAL A 184 10.53 16.37 16.68
CA VAL A 184 11.58 16.41 15.66
C VAL A 184 11.93 14.98 15.23
N LEU A 185 12.39 14.84 13.99
CA LEU A 185 12.93 13.60 13.44
C LEU A 185 14.44 13.76 13.29
N GLU A 186 15.20 13.03 14.08
CA GLU A 186 16.65 12.95 13.95
C GLU A 186 17.06 11.91 12.92
N GLY A 187 18.30 12.04 12.40
CA GLY A 187 18.87 11.11 11.43
C GLY A 187 18.43 11.33 9.98
N LEU A 188 17.47 12.25 9.74
CA LEU A 188 16.96 12.54 8.39
C LEU A 188 18.04 12.99 7.41
N ASP A 189 18.96 13.87 7.83
CA ASP A 189 20.02 14.37 6.95
C ASP A 189 21.01 13.27 6.57
N GLY A 190 21.30 12.36 7.51
CA GLY A 190 22.14 11.19 7.27
C GLY A 190 21.53 10.26 6.24
N ILE A 191 20.23 9.95 6.37
CA ILE A 191 19.57 9.02 5.43
C ILE A 191 19.30 9.64 4.05
N ARG A 192 19.04 10.96 3.98
CA ARG A 192 18.85 11.68 2.71
C ARG A 192 20.09 11.69 1.85
N SER A 193 21.26 11.54 2.48
CA SER A 193 22.54 11.46 1.79
C SER A 193 22.83 10.06 1.23
N ILE A 194 22.00 9.05 1.55
CA ILE A 194 22.19 7.67 1.07
C ILE A 194 21.61 7.54 -0.35
N PRO A 195 22.41 7.10 -1.33
CA PRO A 195 21.93 6.89 -2.70
C PRO A 195 20.73 5.93 -2.77
N GLY A 196 19.69 6.35 -3.50
CA GLY A 196 18.46 5.60 -3.68
C GLY A 196 17.48 5.71 -2.51
N VAL A 197 17.67 6.60 -1.54
CA VAL A 197 16.76 6.80 -0.41
C VAL A 197 16.01 8.12 -0.57
N THR A 198 14.68 8.07 -0.55
CA THR A 198 13.80 9.23 -0.61
C THR A 198 12.92 9.29 0.63
N VAL A 199 12.86 10.46 1.27
CA VAL A 199 12.05 10.70 2.48
C VAL A 199 10.85 11.59 2.14
N HIS A 200 9.66 11.11 2.48
CA HIS A 200 8.41 11.84 2.33
C HIS A 200 7.79 12.08 3.71
N LEU A 201 7.69 13.34 4.12
CA LEU A 201 7.05 13.74 5.38
C LEU A 201 5.71 14.39 5.09
N TYR A 202 4.70 14.10 5.91
CA TYR A 202 3.33 14.58 5.68
C TYR A 202 3.02 15.91 6.38
N GLY A 203 4.03 16.54 6.97
CA GLY A 203 3.88 17.87 7.59
C GLY A 203 3.05 17.89 8.89
N ALA A 204 2.88 16.74 9.55
CA ALA A 204 2.26 16.70 10.87
C ALA A 204 3.08 17.59 11.83
N LYS A 205 2.43 18.61 12.43
CA LYS A 205 3.07 19.54 13.39
C LYS A 205 3.29 18.91 14.77
N GLU A 206 2.46 17.94 15.10
CA GLU A 206 2.50 17.20 16.35
C GLU A 206 2.43 15.70 16.05
N THR A 207 2.97 14.92 16.98
CA THR A 207 2.93 13.45 16.95
C THR A 207 2.14 12.91 18.14
N ALA A 208 1.70 11.68 18.02
CA ALA A 208 1.24 10.82 19.09
C ALA A 208 1.70 9.38 18.77
N PRO A 209 1.71 8.45 19.74
CA PRO A 209 2.03 7.06 19.44
C PRO A 209 1.19 6.54 18.27
N ARG A 210 1.81 5.82 17.34
CA ARG A 210 1.16 5.24 16.13
C ARG A 210 0.64 6.27 15.11
N ARG A 211 0.83 7.58 15.30
CA ARG A 211 0.53 8.61 14.30
C ARG A 211 1.42 8.41 13.08
N VAL A 212 0.86 8.35 11.87
CA VAL A 212 1.68 8.31 10.64
C VAL A 212 2.31 9.67 10.40
N LEU A 213 3.64 9.72 10.30
CA LEU A 213 4.41 10.95 10.11
C LEU A 213 4.95 11.10 8.68
N GLY A 214 5.12 9.98 7.99
CA GLY A 214 5.72 9.95 6.66
C GLY A 214 6.04 8.53 6.20
N HIS A 215 6.87 8.45 5.17
CA HIS A 215 7.48 7.21 4.72
C HIS A 215 8.88 7.46 4.14
N VAL A 216 9.67 6.40 4.05
CA VAL A 216 10.97 6.40 3.38
C VAL A 216 10.97 5.30 2.35
N THR A 217 11.24 5.64 1.09
CA THR A 217 11.37 4.68 0.00
C THR A 217 12.84 4.49 -0.32
N LEU A 218 13.31 3.25 -0.29
CA LEU A 218 14.63 2.88 -0.79
C LEU A 218 14.46 2.15 -2.12
N VAL A 219 15.18 2.57 -3.16
CA VAL A 219 15.24 1.89 -4.46
C VAL A 219 16.62 1.28 -4.72
N GLY A 220 16.63 0.17 -5.47
CA GLY A 220 17.88 -0.48 -5.90
C GLY A 220 18.66 0.41 -6.87
N VAL A 221 19.86 0.84 -6.48
CA VAL A 221 20.82 1.57 -7.31
C VAL A 221 22.02 0.66 -7.61
N ASN A 222 22.49 0.57 -8.87
CA ASN A 222 23.68 -0.17 -9.38
C ASN A 222 24.22 -1.35 -8.52
N HIS A 223 24.22 -2.59 -9.06
CA HIS A 223 24.70 -3.83 -8.42
C HIS A 223 24.11 -4.19 -7.04
N SER A 224 23.49 -3.27 -6.29
CA SER A 224 22.61 -3.58 -5.16
C SER A 224 21.22 -4.06 -5.61
N ALA A 225 21.13 -4.59 -6.84
CA ALA A 225 19.89 -5.05 -7.48
C ALA A 225 19.26 -6.25 -6.75
N TYR A 226 20.02 -6.92 -5.88
CA TYR A 226 19.50 -8.01 -5.07
C TYR A 226 18.60 -7.47 -3.96
N LEU A 227 17.32 -7.84 -4.03
CA LEU A 227 16.26 -7.44 -3.11
C LEU A 227 16.64 -7.61 -1.64
N GLU A 228 17.33 -8.71 -1.29
CA GLU A 228 17.79 -8.98 0.08
C GLU A 228 18.79 -7.93 0.60
N THR A 229 19.68 -7.43 -0.26
CA THR A 229 20.59 -6.34 0.11
C THR A 229 19.82 -5.04 0.36
N LEU A 230 18.81 -4.76 -0.47
CA LEU A 230 17.96 -3.59 -0.31
C LEU A 230 17.15 -3.65 1.00
N ILE A 231 16.62 -4.82 1.34
CA ILE A 231 15.92 -5.06 2.62
C ILE A 231 16.86 -4.82 3.80
N HIS A 232 18.09 -5.34 3.76
CA HIS A 232 19.07 -5.13 4.83
C HIS A 232 19.45 -3.64 4.98
N ARG A 233 19.62 -2.92 3.87
CA ARG A 233 19.84 -1.47 3.87
C ARG A 233 18.65 -0.72 4.46
N ALA A 234 17.42 -1.12 4.14
CA ALA A 234 16.22 -0.52 4.71
C ALA A 234 16.14 -0.69 6.23
N GLU A 235 16.49 -1.86 6.77
CA GLU A 235 16.55 -2.07 8.22
C GLU A 235 17.61 -1.18 8.90
N THR A 236 18.73 -0.92 8.21
CA THR A 236 19.75 0.03 8.71
C THR A 236 19.20 1.46 8.72
N VAL A 237 18.57 1.90 7.63
CA VAL A 237 17.93 3.23 7.52
C VAL A 237 16.84 3.42 8.58
N ARG A 238 16.01 2.39 8.81
CA ARG A 238 14.96 2.43 9.85
C ARG A 238 15.53 2.77 11.22
N LYS A 239 16.67 2.18 11.59
CA LYS A 239 17.32 2.38 12.90
C LYS A 239 17.97 3.76 13.06
N MET A 240 18.24 4.46 11.95
CA MET A 240 18.82 5.80 11.99
C MET A 240 17.79 6.89 12.31
N ILE A 241 16.49 6.62 12.10
CA ILE A 241 15.43 7.60 12.28
C ILE A 241 14.91 7.53 13.70
N ILE A 242 14.98 8.65 14.42
CA ILE A 242 14.54 8.73 15.82
C ILE A 242 13.53 9.86 15.95
N VAL A 243 12.34 9.54 16.47
CA VAL A 243 11.35 10.55 16.87
C VAL A 243 11.70 11.05 18.26
N LYS A 244 11.80 12.37 18.45
CA LYS A 244 11.99 12.99 19.76
C LYS A 244 10.98 14.10 19.99
N GLU A 245 10.68 14.38 21.26
CA GLU A 245 9.97 15.60 21.65
C GLU A 245 10.76 16.83 21.21
N SER A 246 10.07 17.82 20.64
CA SER A 246 10.67 19.11 20.35
C SER A 246 10.74 19.91 21.65
N ARG A 247 11.94 20.02 22.22
CA ARG A 247 12.18 20.98 23.30
C ARG A 247 12.16 22.38 22.69
N ARG A 248 11.32 23.26 23.23
CA ARG A 248 11.37 24.69 22.92
C ARG A 248 12.65 25.30 23.46
#